data_AF-A0A820JUT9-F1
#
_entry.id   AF-A0A820JUT9-F1
#
_cell.length_a   1.000
_cell.length_b   1.000
_cell.length_c   1.000
_cell.angle_alpha   90.00
_cell.angle_beta   90.00
_cell.angle_gamma   90.00
#
_symmetry.space_group_name_H-M   'P 1'
#
loop_
_entity.id
_entity.type
_entity.pdbx_description
1 polymer ?
#
loop_
_entity_poly.entity_id
_entity_poly.type
_entity_poly.pdbx_seq_one_letter_code
_entity_poly.pdbx_strand_id
1 'polypeptide(L)'
;MAIDLELWWLRSLSFIILVPFLGSYLVSIGLMVKDLAFFILIILIVMIGYGVASRSMVSYPVVSNSTIEANYSIDTSFDGRLMLYQVFYPVYYFLYGDFDEELENLDRFPDARWSIASHILLAVHLILLNILLTNLLIAIFTKRFEQVYTDAQNVWHSQKYVLTREYFVRSPFLPPISLLCDIATLSRMFYSWTMRKYFDKSVYHYGRVFKMIPTKRDTIKEWNYFEYVFTSEFANDQVKSVSTKSKFELEENDDIVRDNDDNLTNVKKDLKEAQQNLINLNTLAEQFSKTLEDKIIKEEILTGTT
;
A
#
# COMPACT_ATOMS: atom_id res chain seq x y z
N MET A 1 7.54 16.95 -32.26
CA MET A 1 7.62 15.64 -32.96
C MET A 1 8.09 14.51 -32.05
N ALA A 2 9.29 14.57 -31.44
CA ALA A 2 9.77 13.49 -30.57
C ALA A 2 8.93 13.33 -29.29
N ILE A 3 8.64 14.42 -28.58
CA ILE A 3 7.75 14.41 -27.40
C ILE A 3 6.34 13.92 -27.77
N ASP A 4 5.85 14.31 -28.96
CA ASP A 4 4.54 13.85 -29.43
C ASP A 4 4.51 12.33 -29.58
N LEU A 5 5.58 11.73 -30.12
CA LEU A 5 5.71 10.28 -30.23
C LEU A 5 5.70 9.60 -28.85
N GLU A 6 6.35 10.19 -27.85
CA GLU A 6 6.34 9.70 -26.47
C GLU A 6 4.93 9.73 -25.85
N LEU A 7 4.18 10.82 -26.10
CA LEU A 7 2.77 10.91 -25.67
C LEU A 7 1.89 9.86 -26.36
N TRP A 8 2.15 9.53 -27.62
CA TRP A 8 1.47 8.44 -28.32
C TRP A 8 1.78 7.06 -27.72
N TRP A 9 3.01 6.83 -27.27
CA TRP A 9 3.37 5.62 -26.52
C TRP A 9 2.65 5.55 -25.16
N LEU A 10 2.61 6.65 -24.40
CA LEU A 10 1.85 6.71 -23.14
C LEU A 10 0.36 6.45 -23.35
N ARG A 11 -0.23 7.02 -24.41
CA ARG A 11 -1.61 6.73 -24.79
C ARG A 11 -1.83 5.25 -25.15
N SER A 12 -0.80 4.57 -25.66
CA SER A 12 -0.90 3.16 -25.99
C SER A 12 -1.08 2.26 -24.76
N LEU A 13 -0.67 2.71 -23.57
CA LEU A 13 -0.96 2.03 -22.31
C LEU A 13 -2.46 1.85 -22.07
N SER A 14 -3.30 2.76 -22.57
CA SER A 14 -4.77 2.63 -22.47
C SER A 14 -5.30 1.40 -23.21
N PHE A 15 -4.63 0.94 -24.28
CA PHE A 15 -5.00 -0.32 -24.94
C PHE A 15 -4.57 -1.55 -24.12
N ILE A 16 -3.45 -1.45 -23.39
CA ILE A 16 -2.96 -2.53 -22.52
C ILE A 16 -3.95 -2.83 -21.38
N ILE A 17 -4.74 -1.84 -20.94
CA ILE A 17 -5.81 -2.02 -19.93
C ILE A 17 -6.83 -3.10 -20.36
N LEU A 18 -7.06 -3.29 -21.67
CA LEU A 18 -8.00 -4.31 -22.17
C LEU A 18 -7.46 -5.74 -22.03
N VAL A 19 -6.14 -5.91 -21.93
CA VAL A 19 -5.50 -7.23 -21.84
C VAL A 19 -5.75 -7.83 -20.44
N PRO A 20 -6.35 -9.02 -20.32
CA PRO A 20 -6.74 -9.61 -19.04
C PRO A 20 -5.61 -9.73 -18.00
N PHE A 21 -4.39 -10.05 -18.44
CA PHE A 21 -3.24 -10.20 -17.55
C PHE A 21 -2.65 -8.86 -17.15
N LEU A 22 -2.40 -7.94 -18.10
CA LEU A 22 -1.66 -6.69 -17.83
C LEU A 22 -2.49 -5.56 -17.24
N GLY A 23 -3.82 -5.59 -17.41
CA GLY A 23 -4.68 -4.47 -17.04
C GLY A 23 -4.68 -4.15 -15.53
N SER A 24 -4.82 -5.16 -14.68
CA SER A 24 -4.78 -4.99 -13.22
C SER A 24 -3.42 -4.49 -12.73
N TYR A 25 -2.31 -4.97 -13.31
CA TYR A 25 -0.96 -4.49 -12.98
C TYR A 25 -0.77 -3.02 -13.36
N LEU A 26 -1.23 -2.60 -14.53
CA LEU A 26 -1.09 -1.20 -14.96
C LEU A 26 -1.91 -0.25 -14.07
N VAL A 27 -3.14 -0.63 -13.71
CA VAL A 27 -3.96 0.13 -12.75
C VAL A 27 -3.29 0.18 -11.37
N SER A 28 -2.72 -0.94 -10.94
CA SER A 28 -1.97 -1.03 -9.68
C SER A 28 -0.79 -0.05 -9.64
N ILE A 29 0.03 -0.01 -10.70
CA ILE A 29 1.15 0.95 -10.82
C ILE A 29 0.66 2.39 -10.67
N GLY A 30 -0.41 2.77 -11.38
CA GLY A 30 -0.95 4.13 -11.32
C GLY A 30 -1.43 4.53 -9.92
N LEU A 31 -2.03 3.61 -9.16
CA LEU A 31 -2.46 3.86 -7.79
C LEU A 31 -1.26 4.01 -6.83
N MET A 32 -0.19 3.25 -7.07
CA MET A 32 1.00 3.23 -6.21
C MET A 32 1.89 4.45 -6.37
N VAL A 33 1.90 5.10 -7.54
CA VAL A 33 2.76 6.28 -7.81
C VAL A 33 2.50 7.41 -6.81
N LYS A 34 1.25 7.64 -6.39
CA LYS A 34 0.93 8.69 -5.41
C LYS A 34 1.58 8.42 -4.05
N ASP A 35 1.56 7.17 -3.60
CA ASP A 35 2.13 6.77 -2.32
C ASP A 35 3.67 6.74 -2.39
N LEU A 36 4.22 6.43 -3.57
CA LEU A 36 5.67 6.37 -3.82
C LEU A 36 6.32 7.75 -3.99
N ALA A 37 5.55 8.77 -4.39
CA ALA A 37 6.07 10.11 -4.68
C ALA A 37 6.84 10.72 -3.50
N PHE A 38 6.37 10.50 -2.26
CA PHE A 38 7.08 10.96 -1.06
C PHE A 38 8.44 10.29 -0.88
N PHE A 39 8.56 9.02 -1.27
CA PHE A 39 9.83 8.30 -1.18
C PHE A 39 10.83 8.80 -2.23
N ILE A 40 10.37 9.01 -3.47
CA ILE A 40 11.20 9.59 -4.54
C ILE A 40 11.72 10.98 -4.12
N LEU A 41 10.93 11.76 -3.37
CA LEU A 41 11.36 13.03 -2.82
C LEU A 41 12.50 12.87 -1.79
N ILE A 42 12.48 11.84 -0.95
CA ILE A 42 13.59 11.54 -0.02
C ILE A 42 14.87 11.20 -0.80
N ILE A 43 14.77 10.34 -1.82
CA ILE A 43 15.91 10.05 -2.71
C ILE A 43 16.44 11.35 -3.31
N LEU A 44 15.57 12.20 -3.86
CA LEU A 44 15.95 13.47 -4.47
C LEU A 44 16.70 14.39 -3.48
N ILE A 45 16.26 14.48 -2.23
CA ILE A 45 16.94 15.29 -1.21
C ILE A 45 18.35 14.75 -0.93
N VAL A 46 18.50 13.44 -0.77
CA VAL A 46 19.80 12.81 -0.52
C VAL A 46 20.75 12.98 -1.71
N MET A 47 20.21 12.89 -2.94
CA MET A 47 20.92 13.13 -4.19
C MET A 47 21.47 14.55 -4.27
N ILE A 48 20.63 15.56 -3.97
CA ILE A 48 21.06 16.97 -3.93
C ILE A 48 22.15 17.18 -2.89
N GLY A 49 21.98 16.60 -1.70
CA GLY A 49 22.91 16.76 -0.59
C GLY A 49 24.33 16.34 -0.96
N TYR A 50 24.48 15.16 -1.56
CA TYR A 50 25.77 14.70 -2.06
C TYR A 50 26.25 15.55 -3.25
N GLY A 51 25.40 15.79 -4.25
CA GLY A 51 25.82 16.49 -5.47
C GLY A 51 26.33 17.91 -5.19
N VAL A 52 25.71 18.64 -4.27
CA VAL A 52 26.20 19.98 -3.86
C VAL A 52 27.52 19.87 -3.10
N ALA A 53 27.66 18.88 -2.21
CA ALA A 53 28.89 18.66 -1.45
C ALA A 53 30.07 18.28 -2.36
N SER A 54 29.89 17.32 -3.29
CA SER A 54 30.92 16.91 -4.25
C SER A 54 31.37 18.09 -5.12
N ARG A 55 30.43 18.84 -5.72
CA ARG A 55 30.78 20.02 -6.53
C ARG A 55 31.46 21.11 -5.72
N SER A 56 31.06 21.34 -4.47
CA SER A 56 31.72 22.31 -3.60
C SER A 56 33.18 21.92 -3.27
N MET A 57 33.50 20.62 -3.18
CA MET A 57 34.87 20.15 -2.90
C MET A 57 35.75 20.22 -4.16
N VAL A 58 35.21 19.86 -5.33
CA VAL A 58 35.92 19.90 -6.61
C VAL A 58 36.18 21.35 -7.08
N SER A 59 35.28 22.28 -6.80
CA SER A 59 35.44 23.70 -7.18
C SER A 59 36.45 24.48 -6.31
N TYR A 60 37.14 23.86 -5.35
CA TYR A 60 38.22 24.53 -4.65
C TYR A 60 39.40 24.73 -5.61
N PRO A 61 39.79 25.97 -5.95
CA PRO A 61 40.81 26.22 -6.96
C PRO A 61 42.14 25.66 -6.50
N VAL A 62 42.57 24.59 -7.16
CA VAL A 62 43.96 24.13 -7.13
C VAL A 62 44.78 25.21 -7.82
N VAL A 63 45.41 26.08 -7.03
CA VAL A 63 46.47 26.95 -7.53
C VAL A 63 47.68 26.06 -7.80
N SER A 64 47.73 25.44 -8.98
CA SER A 64 48.90 24.68 -9.43
C SER A 64 49.92 25.64 -10.05
N ASN A 65 50.97 25.92 -9.28
CA ASN A 65 52.17 26.61 -9.75
C ASN A 65 53.05 25.63 -10.55
N SER A 66 52.56 25.02 -11.63
CA SER A 66 53.40 24.16 -12.46
C SER A 66 52.90 24.06 -13.89
N THR A 67 53.72 24.60 -14.79
CA THR A 67 53.56 24.73 -16.25
C THR A 67 53.67 23.41 -17.03
N ILE A 68 53.07 22.31 -16.55
CA ILE A 68 53.16 21.02 -17.24
C ILE A 68 51.74 20.48 -17.50
N GLU A 69 51.39 20.50 -18.78
CA GLU A 69 50.38 19.66 -19.45
C GLU A 69 48.90 19.92 -19.14
N ALA A 70 48.44 21.09 -19.56
CA ALA A 70 47.03 21.44 -19.77
C ALA A 70 46.43 20.77 -21.03
N ASN A 71 46.46 19.44 -21.12
CA ASN A 71 45.80 18.70 -22.22
C ASN A 71 44.48 18.02 -21.84
N TYR A 72 44.01 18.19 -20.61
CA TYR A 72 42.65 17.82 -20.23
C TYR A 72 42.16 18.82 -19.18
N SER A 73 41.68 19.97 -19.65
CA SER A 73 40.96 20.90 -18.80
C SER A 73 39.66 20.23 -18.38
N ILE A 74 39.66 19.60 -17.20
CA ILE A 74 38.40 19.34 -16.50
C ILE A 74 37.80 20.73 -16.31
N ASP A 75 36.65 20.96 -16.94
CA ASP A 75 35.89 22.19 -16.81
C ASP A 75 35.36 22.26 -15.36
N THR A 76 36.25 22.65 -14.46
CA THR A 76 36.01 22.86 -13.02
C THR A 76 35.31 24.20 -12.78
N SER A 77 34.93 24.90 -13.86
CA SER A 77 34.17 26.14 -13.76
C SER A 77 32.75 25.83 -13.27
N PHE A 78 32.48 26.29 -12.06
CA PHE A 78 31.14 26.26 -11.48
C PHE A 78 30.29 27.33 -12.17
N ASP A 79 29.62 26.97 -13.27
CA ASP A 79 28.64 27.85 -13.90
C ASP A 79 27.29 27.71 -13.16
N GLY A 80 26.87 28.78 -12.49
CA GLY A 80 25.60 28.84 -11.78
C GLY A 80 24.38 28.55 -12.68
N ARG A 81 24.50 28.71 -14.01
CA ARG A 81 23.43 28.36 -14.98
C ARG A 81 23.26 26.86 -15.15
N LEU A 82 24.35 26.09 -15.00
CA LEU A 82 24.40 24.64 -15.18
C LEU A 82 24.47 23.91 -13.84
N MET A 83 24.36 24.63 -12.72
CA MET A 83 24.47 24.07 -11.37
C MET A 83 23.59 22.83 -11.18
N LEU A 84 22.32 22.87 -11.58
CA LEU A 84 21.42 21.72 -11.48
C LEU A 84 21.92 20.53 -12.32
N TYR A 85 22.36 20.77 -13.55
CA TYR A 85 22.88 19.72 -14.42
C TYR A 85 24.15 19.11 -13.83
N GLN A 86 25.13 19.93 -13.46
CA GLN A 86 26.40 19.48 -12.90
C GLN A 86 26.23 18.74 -11.57
N VAL A 87 25.29 19.15 -10.72
CA VAL A 87 25.02 18.56 -9.40
C VAL A 87 24.20 17.27 -9.51
N PHE A 88 23.15 17.23 -10.32
CA PHE A 88 22.23 16.08 -10.36
C PHE A 88 22.64 15.00 -11.34
N TYR A 89 23.16 15.38 -12.50
CA TYR A 89 23.46 14.45 -13.59
C TYR A 89 24.39 13.31 -13.16
N PRO A 90 25.61 13.54 -12.62
CA PRO A 90 26.50 12.44 -12.25
C PRO A 90 25.90 11.54 -11.16
N VAL A 91 25.24 12.14 -10.18
CA VAL A 91 24.66 11.42 -9.03
C VAL A 91 23.53 10.49 -9.49
N TYR A 92 22.80 10.85 -10.54
CA TYR A 92 21.78 9.99 -11.15
C TYR A 92 22.39 8.70 -11.72
N TYR A 93 23.56 8.77 -12.34
CA TYR A 93 24.24 7.58 -12.87
C TYR A 93 24.75 6.65 -11.78
N PHE A 94 25.05 7.18 -10.58
CA PHE A 94 25.45 6.36 -9.43
C PHE A 94 24.37 5.38 -8.97
N LEU A 95 23.09 5.73 -9.17
CA LEU A 95 21.97 4.82 -8.89
C LEU A 95 22.01 3.57 -9.78
N TYR A 96 22.54 3.71 -11.01
CA TYR A 96 22.70 2.63 -11.98
C TYR A 96 24.07 1.95 -11.91
N GLY A 97 24.94 2.38 -11.00
CA GLY A 97 26.26 1.80 -10.79
C GLY A 97 27.36 2.35 -11.71
N ASP A 98 27.12 3.47 -12.39
CA ASP A 98 28.12 4.13 -13.24
C ASP A 98 28.72 5.33 -12.49
N PHE A 99 29.88 5.11 -11.86
CA PHE A 99 30.59 6.11 -11.04
C PHE A 99 32.08 6.23 -11.39
N ASP A 100 32.51 5.63 -12.50
CA ASP A 100 33.92 5.59 -12.92
C ASP A 100 34.48 6.99 -13.20
N GLU A 101 33.68 7.84 -13.86
CA GLU A 101 34.05 9.23 -14.15
C GLU A 101 34.24 10.05 -12.86
N GLU A 102 33.40 9.84 -11.85
CA GLU A 102 33.56 10.51 -10.55
C GLU A 102 34.83 10.00 -9.86
N LEU A 103 35.08 8.69 -9.85
CA LEU A 103 36.28 8.11 -9.23
C LEU A 103 37.57 8.69 -9.84
N GLU A 104 37.64 8.81 -11.17
CA GLU A 104 38.78 9.43 -11.85
C GLU A 104 38.96 10.90 -11.47
N ASN A 105 37.86 11.64 -11.29
CA ASN A 105 37.90 13.02 -10.82
C ASN A 105 38.37 13.12 -9.35
N LEU A 106 38.04 12.14 -8.50
CA LEU A 106 38.46 12.08 -7.10
C LEU A 106 39.94 11.68 -6.94
N ASP A 107 40.50 10.93 -7.88
CA ASP A 107 41.93 10.55 -7.86
C ASP A 107 42.86 11.67 -8.34
N ARG A 108 42.31 12.69 -9.03
CA ARG A 108 43.08 13.84 -9.55
C ARG A 108 43.30 14.96 -8.52
N PHE A 109 42.82 14.82 -7.28
CA PHE A 109 43.06 15.82 -6.23
C PHE A 109 44.54 15.90 -5.84
N PRO A 110 45.15 17.10 -5.79
CA PRO A 110 46.55 17.26 -5.40
C PRO A 110 46.79 16.91 -3.91
N ASP A 111 45.78 17.07 -3.08
CA ASP A 111 45.82 16.81 -1.64
C ASP A 111 45.17 15.47 -1.29
N ALA A 112 45.98 14.52 -0.80
CA ALA A 112 45.51 13.18 -0.42
C ALA A 112 44.39 13.21 0.64
N ARG A 113 44.36 14.21 1.51
CA ARG A 113 43.31 14.34 2.56
C ARG A 113 41.93 14.61 1.97
N TRP A 114 41.84 15.50 0.99
CA TRP A 114 40.58 15.85 0.33
C TRP A 114 40.12 14.73 -0.61
N SER A 115 41.07 14.04 -1.25
CA SER A 115 40.77 12.82 -2.01
C SER A 115 40.14 11.74 -1.13
N ILE A 116 40.76 11.40 0.01
CA ILE A 116 40.23 10.39 0.94
C ILE A 116 38.85 10.79 1.47
N ALA A 117 38.67 12.06 1.86
CA ALA A 117 37.38 12.55 2.35
C ALA A 117 36.26 12.41 1.30
N SER A 118 36.57 12.70 0.04
CA SER A 118 35.60 12.61 -1.06
C SER A 118 35.26 11.15 -1.42
N HIS A 119 36.25 10.25 -1.39
CA HIS A 119 36.02 8.81 -1.53
C HIS A 119 35.13 8.24 -0.42
N ILE A 120 35.34 8.67 0.83
CA ILE A 120 34.49 8.29 1.96
C ILE A 120 33.07 8.84 1.76
N LEU A 121 32.92 10.10 1.33
CA LEU A 121 31.64 10.71 1.06
C LEU A 121 30.87 9.95 -0.03
N LEU A 122 31.54 9.58 -1.13
CA LEU A 122 30.99 8.77 -2.21
C LEU A 122 30.56 7.38 -1.69
N ALA A 123 31.42 6.71 -0.92
CA ALA A 123 31.11 5.40 -0.35
C ALA A 123 29.88 5.43 0.57
N VAL A 124 29.79 6.42 1.47
CA VAL A 124 28.62 6.61 2.35
C VAL A 124 27.37 6.90 1.52
N HIS A 125 27.48 7.72 0.48
CA HIS A 125 26.37 8.04 -0.41
C HIS A 125 25.83 6.81 -1.14
N LEU A 126 26.70 5.98 -1.70
CA LEU A 126 26.33 4.73 -2.37
C LEU A 126 25.65 3.74 -1.41
N ILE A 127 26.13 3.63 -0.16
CA ILE A 127 25.48 2.81 0.87
C ILE A 127 24.07 3.34 1.16
N LEU A 128 23.93 4.65 1.36
CA LEU A 128 22.63 5.27 1.67
C LEU A 128 21.63 5.13 0.52
N LEU A 129 22.05 5.35 -0.73
CA LEU A 129 21.17 5.23 -1.88
C LEU A 129 20.92 3.77 -2.27
N ASN A 130 21.96 3.03 -2.66
CA ASN A 130 21.81 1.75 -3.33
C ASN A 130 21.48 0.62 -2.34
N ILE A 131 22.08 0.63 -1.15
CA ILE A 131 21.88 -0.46 -0.17
C ILE A 131 20.69 -0.15 0.75
N LEU A 132 20.50 1.10 1.18
CA LEU A 132 19.43 1.45 2.11
C LEU A 132 18.15 1.90 1.40
N LEU A 133 18.19 3.03 0.66
CA LEU A 133 16.99 3.66 0.12
C LEU A 133 16.37 2.88 -1.03
N THR A 134 17.15 2.36 -1.98
CA THR A 134 16.61 1.57 -3.10
C THR A 134 16.00 0.24 -2.62
N ASN A 135 16.64 -0.44 -1.66
CA ASN A 135 16.08 -1.67 -1.09
C ASN A 135 14.79 -1.39 -0.29
N LEU A 136 14.75 -0.27 0.46
CA LEU A 136 13.54 0.15 1.15
C LEU A 136 12.42 0.56 0.16
N LEU A 137 12.78 1.22 -0.95
CA LEU A 137 11.85 1.55 -2.04
C LEU A 137 11.20 0.29 -2.59
N ILE A 138 12.01 -0.72 -2.91
CA ILE A 138 11.54 -2.02 -3.39
C ILE A 138 10.64 -2.68 -2.34
N ALA A 139 11.04 -2.69 -1.06
CA ALA A 139 10.25 -3.30 0.01
C ALA A 139 8.88 -2.62 0.20
N ILE A 140 8.84 -1.29 0.20
CA ILE A 140 7.59 -0.52 0.29
C ILE A 140 6.75 -0.76 -0.96
N PHE A 141 7.36 -0.77 -2.15
CA PHE A 141 6.67 -1.03 -3.40
C PHE A 141 5.97 -2.39 -3.37
N THR A 142 6.67 -3.46 -2.98
CA THR A 142 6.08 -4.80 -2.86
C THR A 142 4.93 -4.82 -1.84
N LYS A 143 5.12 -4.21 -0.67
CA LYS A 143 4.07 -4.16 0.36
C LYS A 143 2.83 -3.37 -0.10
N ARG A 144 3.03 -2.21 -0.73
CA ARG A 144 1.91 -1.42 -1.29
C ARG A 144 1.28 -2.14 -2.46
N PHE A 145 2.07 -2.90 -3.22
CA PHE A 145 1.58 -3.75 -4.29
C PHE A 145 0.53 -4.73 -3.79
N GLU A 146 0.88 -5.53 -2.78
CA GLU A 146 -0.04 -6.50 -2.19
C GLU A 146 -1.29 -5.85 -1.60
N GLN A 147 -1.15 -4.70 -0.93
CA GLN A 147 -2.27 -4.01 -0.31
C GLN A 147 -3.28 -3.44 -1.31
N VAL A 148 -2.80 -2.86 -2.41
CA VAL A 148 -3.64 -2.13 -3.37
C VAL A 148 -4.08 -3.03 -4.53
N TYR A 149 -3.45 -4.20 -4.73
CA TYR A 149 -3.74 -5.07 -5.87
C TYR A 149 -5.22 -5.49 -5.97
N THR A 150 -5.87 -5.85 -4.86
CA THR A 150 -7.29 -6.23 -4.85
C THR A 150 -8.20 -5.04 -5.22
N ASP A 151 -7.91 -3.85 -4.69
CA ASP A 151 -8.66 -2.64 -5.03
C ASP A 151 -8.45 -2.24 -6.49
N ALA A 152 -7.21 -2.39 -6.98
CA ALA A 152 -6.85 -2.14 -8.37
C ALA A 152 -7.60 -3.08 -9.33
N GLN A 153 -7.85 -4.33 -8.95
CA GLN A 153 -8.67 -5.25 -9.76
C GLN A 153 -10.11 -4.75 -9.91
N ASN A 154 -10.73 -4.27 -8.83
CA ASN A 154 -12.08 -3.71 -8.87
C ASN A 154 -12.16 -2.46 -9.77
N VAL A 155 -11.17 -1.58 -9.64
CA VAL A 155 -11.03 -0.39 -10.51
C VAL A 155 -10.82 -0.81 -11.96
N TRP A 156 -9.96 -1.80 -12.22
CA TRP A 156 -9.72 -2.34 -13.56
C TRP A 156 -10.99 -2.92 -14.19
N HIS A 157 -11.78 -3.71 -13.45
CA HIS A 157 -13.06 -4.23 -13.96
C HIS A 157 -14.01 -3.10 -14.38
N SER A 158 -14.08 -2.04 -13.58
CA SER A 158 -14.90 -0.85 -13.87
C SER A 158 -14.40 -0.12 -15.12
N GLN A 159 -13.10 0.12 -15.23
CA GLN A 159 -12.49 0.78 -16.39
C GLN A 159 -12.64 -0.06 -17.66
N LYS A 160 -12.39 -1.37 -17.57
CA LYS A 160 -12.55 -2.31 -18.68
C LYS A 160 -13.99 -2.32 -19.17
N TYR A 161 -14.99 -2.29 -18.29
CA TYR A 161 -16.40 -2.19 -18.68
C TYR A 161 -16.68 -0.92 -19.48
N VAL A 162 -16.23 0.24 -19.00
CA VAL A 162 -16.42 1.52 -19.69
C VAL A 162 -15.76 1.50 -21.08
N LEU A 163 -14.50 1.06 -21.16
CA LEU A 163 -13.77 0.95 -22.41
C LEU A 163 -14.47 0.00 -23.38
N THR A 164 -14.86 -1.19 -22.92
CA THR A 164 -15.54 -2.20 -23.73
C THR A 164 -16.85 -1.64 -24.29
N ARG A 165 -17.65 -0.99 -23.44
CA ARG A 165 -18.88 -0.32 -23.86
C ARG A 165 -18.63 0.75 -24.93
N GLU A 166 -17.56 1.53 -24.80
CA GLU A 166 -17.19 2.54 -25.79
C GLU A 166 -16.78 1.90 -27.13
N TYR A 167 -15.94 0.86 -27.10
CA TYR A 167 -15.49 0.16 -28.31
C TYR A 167 -16.64 -0.53 -29.06
N PHE A 168 -17.64 -1.07 -28.37
CA PHE A 168 -18.81 -1.68 -29.01
C PHE A 168 -19.68 -0.68 -29.79
N VAL A 169 -19.68 0.60 -29.40
CA VAL A 169 -20.48 1.65 -30.06
C VAL A 169 -19.70 2.31 -31.21
N ARG A 170 -18.37 2.29 -31.16
CA ARG A 170 -17.52 2.86 -32.21
C ARG A 170 -17.67 2.08 -33.52
N SER A 171 -17.45 2.79 -34.63
CA SER A 171 -17.41 2.18 -35.95
C SER A 171 -16.43 1.00 -35.96
N PRO A 172 -16.78 -0.16 -36.55
CA PRO A 172 -15.94 -1.36 -36.55
C PRO A 172 -14.68 -1.22 -37.42
N PHE A 173 -14.52 -0.12 -38.14
CA PHE A 173 -13.40 0.13 -39.05
C PHE A 173 -12.26 0.88 -38.37
N LEU A 174 -11.03 0.61 -38.83
CA LEU A 174 -9.83 1.29 -38.36
C LEU A 174 -9.96 2.82 -38.54
N PRO A 175 -9.31 3.65 -37.70
CA PRO A 175 -9.40 5.11 -37.75
C PRO A 175 -9.30 5.76 -39.15
N PRO A 176 -8.42 5.34 -40.08
CA PRO A 176 -8.40 5.93 -41.43
C PRO A 176 -9.66 5.62 -42.26
N ILE A 177 -10.28 4.45 -42.06
CA ILE A 177 -11.45 3.98 -42.83
C ILE A 177 -12.75 4.41 -42.13
N SER A 178 -12.71 4.65 -40.82
CA SER A 178 -13.88 5.08 -40.04
C SER A 178 -14.46 6.41 -40.54
N LEU A 179 -13.62 7.32 -41.02
CA LEU A 179 -14.05 8.60 -41.61
C LEU A 179 -15.04 8.40 -42.77
N LEU A 180 -14.83 7.38 -43.61
CA LEU A 180 -15.74 7.06 -44.72
C LEU A 180 -17.10 6.57 -44.20
N CYS A 181 -17.12 5.79 -43.11
CA CYS A 181 -18.35 5.35 -42.47
C CYS A 181 -19.11 6.50 -41.81
N ASP A 182 -18.39 7.44 -41.20
CA ASP A 182 -18.97 8.63 -40.59
C ASP A 182 -19.58 9.52 -41.68
N ILE A 183 -18.89 9.71 -42.81
CA ILE A 183 -19.41 10.43 -43.99
C ILE A 183 -20.66 9.73 -44.56
N ALA A 184 -20.65 8.40 -44.70
CA ALA A 184 -21.81 7.64 -45.18
C ALA A 184 -23.01 7.70 -44.21
N THR A 185 -22.74 7.78 -42.91
CA THR A 185 -23.77 7.95 -41.89
C THR A 185 -24.38 9.34 -41.96
N LEU A 186 -23.54 10.37 -42.05
CA LEU A 186 -23.98 11.76 -42.20
C LEU A 186 -24.77 11.98 -43.49
N SER A 187 -24.37 11.35 -44.60
CA SER A 187 -25.11 11.45 -45.86
C SER A 187 -26.49 10.78 -45.77
N ARG A 188 -26.62 9.64 -45.08
CA ARG A 188 -27.90 8.99 -44.81
C ARG A 188 -28.78 9.83 -43.87
N MET A 189 -28.20 10.49 -42.87
CA MET A 189 -28.89 11.45 -42.01
C MET A 189 -29.41 12.65 -42.81
N PHE A 190 -28.59 13.20 -43.71
CA PHE A 190 -29.00 14.31 -44.57
C PHE A 190 -30.11 13.91 -45.53
N TYR A 191 -30.00 12.74 -46.17
CA TYR A 191 -31.03 12.22 -47.08
C TYR A 191 -32.37 11.96 -46.39
N SER A 192 -32.35 11.38 -45.20
CA SER A 192 -33.57 11.14 -44.42
C SER A 192 -34.21 12.42 -43.89
N TRP A 193 -33.39 13.41 -43.52
CA TRP A 193 -33.83 14.76 -43.18
C TRP A 193 -34.53 15.43 -44.37
N THR A 194 -33.93 15.38 -45.57
CA THR A 194 -34.55 15.93 -46.78
C THR A 194 -35.84 15.22 -47.19
N MET A 195 -35.92 13.90 -46.96
CA MET A 195 -37.07 13.08 -47.37
C MET A 195 -38.21 13.04 -46.33
N ARG A 196 -38.12 13.78 -45.22
CA ARG A 196 -39.10 13.78 -44.11
C ARG A 196 -39.54 12.38 -43.65
N LYS A 197 -38.73 11.34 -43.87
CA LYS A 197 -38.98 10.01 -43.31
C LYS A 197 -38.58 10.06 -41.84
N TYR A 198 -39.37 9.43 -40.97
CA TYR A 198 -39.03 9.25 -39.56
C TYR A 198 -37.64 8.62 -39.48
N PHE A 199 -36.64 9.43 -39.18
CA PHE A 199 -35.29 8.95 -38.94
C PHE A 199 -35.32 8.24 -37.59
N ASP A 200 -35.20 6.92 -37.61
CA ASP A 200 -35.14 6.16 -36.37
C ASP A 200 -33.82 6.45 -35.66
N LYS A 201 -33.86 7.47 -34.78
CA LYS A 201 -32.77 7.85 -33.86
C LYS A 201 -32.37 6.69 -32.93
N SER A 202 -33.11 5.58 -32.88
CA SER A 202 -32.85 4.44 -32.00
C SER A 202 -31.62 3.61 -32.38
N VAL A 203 -31.13 3.69 -33.63
CA VAL A 203 -29.92 2.99 -34.09
C VAL A 203 -28.65 3.54 -33.41
N TYR A 204 -28.68 4.77 -32.90
CA TYR A 204 -27.52 5.45 -32.33
C TYR A 204 -27.62 5.68 -30.81
N HIS A 205 -28.72 5.24 -30.17
CA HIS A 205 -28.85 5.36 -28.73
C HIS A 205 -28.13 4.19 -28.03
N TYR A 206 -27.11 4.56 -27.24
CA TYR A 206 -26.32 3.74 -26.30
C TYR A 206 -27.08 2.64 -25.53
N GLY A 207 -28.41 2.74 -25.40
CA GLY A 207 -29.25 1.89 -24.56
C GLY A 207 -29.87 0.64 -25.24
N ARG A 208 -29.81 0.47 -26.56
CA ARG A 208 -30.40 -0.74 -27.22
C ARG A 208 -29.40 -1.85 -27.55
N VAL A 209 -28.11 -1.55 -27.74
CA VAL A 209 -27.10 -2.58 -28.07
C VAL A 209 -26.89 -3.57 -26.92
N PHE A 210 -26.96 -3.08 -25.67
CA PHE A 210 -26.84 -3.91 -24.47
C PHE A 210 -28.19 -4.39 -23.90
N LYS A 211 -29.31 -4.06 -24.56
CA LYS A 211 -30.62 -4.54 -24.13
C LYS A 211 -30.87 -5.91 -24.77
N MET A 212 -30.64 -6.98 -23.99
CA MET A 212 -31.10 -8.30 -24.38
C MET A 212 -32.63 -8.28 -24.45
N ILE A 213 -33.18 -8.40 -25.65
CA ILE A 213 -34.61 -8.55 -25.87
C ILE A 213 -34.86 -10.06 -26.05
N PRO A 214 -35.44 -10.74 -25.06
CA PRO A 214 -35.71 -12.17 -25.19
C PRO A 214 -36.71 -12.43 -26.32
N THR A 215 -36.40 -13.42 -27.16
CA THR A 215 -37.21 -13.77 -28.34
C THR A 215 -38.57 -14.36 -27.96
N LYS A 216 -38.69 -14.98 -26.78
CA LYS A 216 -39.92 -15.59 -26.25
C LYS A 216 -40.29 -14.91 -24.93
N ARG A 217 -41.60 -14.80 -24.63
CA ARG A 217 -42.05 -14.29 -23.33
C ARG A 217 -41.83 -15.30 -22.20
N ASP A 218 -41.82 -16.60 -22.49
CA ASP A 218 -41.66 -17.64 -21.47
C ASP A 218 -40.25 -17.66 -20.87
N THR A 219 -39.23 -17.28 -21.63
CA THR A 219 -37.86 -17.18 -21.10
C THR A 219 -37.74 -16.13 -20.00
N ILE A 220 -38.56 -15.07 -20.01
CA ILE A 220 -38.56 -14.07 -18.92
C ILE A 220 -39.03 -14.71 -17.61
N LYS A 221 -40.03 -15.59 -17.66
CA LYS A 221 -40.54 -16.29 -16.47
C LYS A 221 -39.49 -17.25 -15.92
N GLU A 222 -38.79 -17.97 -16.80
CA GLU A 222 -37.68 -18.84 -16.41
C GLU A 222 -36.54 -18.06 -15.76
N TRP A 223 -36.18 -16.89 -16.30
CA TRP A 223 -35.12 -16.04 -15.77
C TRP A 223 -35.50 -15.46 -14.40
N ASN A 224 -36.72 -14.97 -14.24
CA ASN A 224 -37.21 -14.48 -12.95
C ASN A 224 -37.29 -15.61 -11.91
N TYR A 225 -37.68 -16.82 -12.32
CA TYR A 225 -37.67 -17.98 -11.44
C TYR A 225 -36.25 -18.36 -11.02
N PHE A 226 -35.31 -18.37 -11.97
CA PHE A 226 -33.89 -18.59 -11.69
C PHE A 226 -33.34 -17.54 -10.72
N GLU A 227 -33.62 -16.25 -10.94
CA GLU A 227 -33.21 -15.16 -10.05
C GLU A 227 -33.80 -15.33 -8.64
N TYR A 228 -35.09 -15.69 -8.54
CA TYR A 228 -35.72 -15.97 -7.25
C TYR A 228 -35.06 -17.14 -6.51
N VAL A 229 -34.85 -18.27 -7.19
CA VAL A 229 -34.19 -19.44 -6.59
C VAL A 229 -32.79 -19.05 -6.09
N PHE A 230 -31.98 -18.41 -6.94
CA PHE A 230 -30.61 -18.03 -6.58
C PHE A 230 -30.56 -17.02 -5.43
N THR A 231 -31.41 -15.99 -5.45
CA THR A 231 -31.48 -15.00 -4.36
C THR A 231 -31.98 -15.62 -3.06
N SER A 232 -32.93 -16.55 -3.12
CA SER A 232 -33.41 -17.27 -1.95
C SER A 232 -32.34 -18.18 -1.35
N GLU A 233 -31.54 -18.86 -2.18
CA GLU A 233 -30.46 -19.74 -1.74
C GLU A 233 -29.33 -18.92 -1.11
N PHE A 234 -28.93 -17.82 -1.74
CA PHE A 234 -27.95 -16.89 -1.18
C PHE A 234 -28.41 -16.31 0.16
N ALA A 235 -29.68 -15.89 0.27
CA ALA A 235 -30.24 -15.39 1.53
C ALA A 235 -30.21 -16.48 2.62
N ASN A 236 -30.56 -17.71 2.29
CA ASN A 236 -30.50 -18.84 3.23
C ASN A 236 -29.05 -19.13 3.68
N ASP A 237 -28.07 -19.05 2.79
CA ASP A 237 -26.67 -19.28 3.15
C ASP A 237 -26.10 -18.17 4.04
N GLN A 238 -26.53 -16.92 3.85
CA GLN A 238 -26.21 -15.82 4.78
C GLN A 238 -26.85 -16.03 6.16
N VAL A 239 -28.11 -16.48 6.20
CA VAL A 239 -28.77 -16.80 7.48
C VAL A 239 -28.06 -17.96 8.19
N LYS A 240 -27.67 -19.01 7.44
CA LYS A 240 -26.91 -20.13 7.99
C LYS A 240 -25.56 -19.69 8.54
N SER A 241 -24.78 -18.90 7.80
CA SER A 241 -23.46 -18.45 8.26
C SER A 241 -23.55 -17.61 9.54
N VAL A 242 -24.54 -16.71 9.62
CA VAL A 242 -24.84 -15.93 10.83
C VAL A 242 -25.25 -16.85 11.98
N SER A 243 -26.12 -17.83 11.73
CA SER A 243 -26.57 -18.78 12.76
C SER A 243 -25.44 -19.66 13.30
N THR A 244 -24.49 -20.05 12.45
CA THR A 244 -23.30 -20.80 12.85
C THR A 244 -22.37 -19.94 13.67
N LYS A 245 -22.16 -18.68 13.25
CA LYS A 245 -21.36 -17.72 14.01
C LYS A 245 -21.97 -17.44 15.39
N SER A 246 -23.28 -17.21 15.47
CA SER A 246 -23.95 -17.00 16.76
C SER A 246 -23.93 -18.24 17.66
N LYS A 247 -23.99 -19.45 17.10
CA LYS A 247 -23.83 -20.69 17.87
C LYS A 247 -22.42 -20.81 18.45
N PHE A 248 -21.40 -20.51 17.66
CA PHE A 248 -20.02 -20.53 18.11
C PHE A 248 -19.76 -19.48 19.21
N GLU A 249 -20.30 -18.27 19.06
CA GLU A 249 -20.22 -17.22 20.10
C GLU A 249 -20.97 -17.61 21.39
N LEU A 250 -22.11 -18.32 21.29
CA LEU A 250 -22.82 -18.84 22.46
C LEU A 250 -22.05 -19.95 23.17
N GLU A 251 -21.45 -20.87 22.42
CA GLU A 251 -20.64 -21.97 22.96
C GLU A 251 -19.38 -21.44 23.67
N GLU A 252 -18.70 -20.45 23.08
CA GLU A 252 -17.57 -19.77 23.71
C GLU A 252 -17.97 -19.06 25.01
N ASN A 253 -19.11 -18.37 25.02
CA ASN A 253 -19.62 -17.71 26.23
C ASN A 253 -20.03 -18.71 27.32
N ASP A 254 -20.65 -19.83 26.95
CA ASP A 254 -21.03 -20.89 27.91
C ASP A 254 -19.79 -21.53 28.56
N ASP A 255 -18.71 -21.73 27.81
CA ASP A 255 -17.44 -22.22 28.36
C ASP A 255 -16.80 -21.22 29.32
N ILE A 256 -16.82 -19.92 29.01
CA ILE A 256 -16.34 -18.86 29.92
C ILE A 256 -17.19 -18.81 31.20
N VAL A 257 -18.51 -18.93 31.09
CA VAL A 257 -19.41 -18.96 32.26
C VAL A 257 -19.11 -20.18 33.13
N ARG A 258 -18.86 -21.34 32.52
CA ARG A 258 -18.50 -22.57 33.24
C ARG A 258 -17.17 -22.43 33.98
N ASP A 259 -16.13 -21.89 33.34
CA ASP A 259 -14.84 -21.65 33.98
C ASP A 259 -14.95 -20.64 35.13
N ASN A 260 -15.75 -19.58 34.95
CA ASN A 260 -16.02 -18.62 36.01
C ASN A 260 -16.79 -19.23 37.20
N ASP A 261 -17.73 -20.14 36.96
CA ASP A 261 -18.44 -20.83 38.04
C ASP A 261 -17.49 -21.78 38.79
N ASP A 262 -16.66 -22.54 38.08
CA ASP A 262 -15.61 -23.38 38.69
C ASP A 262 -14.67 -22.53 39.56
N ASN A 263 -14.20 -21.39 39.06
CA ASN A 263 -13.41 -20.43 39.84
C ASN A 263 -14.15 -19.92 41.08
N LEU A 264 -15.44 -19.58 40.96
CA LEU A 264 -16.27 -19.16 42.10
C LEU A 264 -16.44 -20.26 43.14
N THR A 265 -16.57 -21.52 42.72
CA THR A 265 -16.65 -22.65 43.67
C THR A 265 -15.35 -22.85 44.45
N ASN A 266 -14.20 -22.70 43.79
CA ASN A 266 -12.90 -22.75 44.43
C ASN A 266 -12.73 -21.61 45.45
N VAL A 267 -13.06 -20.37 45.07
CA VAL A 267 -13.03 -19.22 46.00
C VAL A 267 -13.97 -19.42 47.20
N LYS A 268 -15.16 -19.97 46.98
CA LYS A 268 -16.08 -20.30 48.09
C LYS A 268 -15.50 -21.35 49.03
N LYS A 269 -14.75 -22.33 48.51
CA LYS A 269 -14.08 -23.35 49.31
C LYS A 269 -12.97 -22.72 50.15
N ASP A 270 -12.13 -21.89 49.54
CA ASP A 270 -11.03 -21.19 50.23
C ASP A 270 -11.58 -20.26 51.32
N LEU A 271 -12.70 -19.56 51.06
CA LEU A 271 -13.37 -18.73 52.07
C LEU A 271 -13.86 -19.57 53.26
N LYS A 272 -14.43 -20.75 53.02
CA LYS A 272 -14.86 -21.66 54.10
C LYS A 272 -13.68 -22.15 54.92
N GLU A 273 -12.56 -22.48 54.28
CA GLU A 273 -11.33 -22.89 54.96
C GLU A 273 -10.77 -21.74 55.82
N ALA A 274 -10.74 -20.51 55.28
CA ALA A 274 -10.33 -19.32 56.03
C ALA A 274 -11.25 -19.03 57.23
N GLN A 275 -12.57 -19.16 57.05
CA GLN A 275 -13.54 -19.02 58.15
C GLN A 275 -13.29 -20.06 59.25
N GLN A 276 -13.04 -21.32 58.88
CA GLN A 276 -12.72 -22.37 59.85
C GLN A 276 -11.42 -22.09 60.60
N ASN A 277 -10.39 -21.59 59.89
CA ASN A 277 -9.12 -21.22 60.50
C ASN A 277 -9.28 -20.07 61.51
N LEU A 278 -10.10 -19.06 61.20
CA LEU A 278 -10.39 -17.97 62.12
C LEU A 278 -11.13 -18.46 63.38
N ILE A 279 -12.09 -19.38 63.24
CA ILE A 279 -12.76 -20.01 64.39
C ILE A 279 -11.73 -20.74 65.27
N ASN A 280 -10.82 -21.50 64.67
CA ASN A 280 -9.77 -22.22 65.40
C ASN A 280 -8.78 -21.28 66.11
N LEU A 281 -8.45 -20.13 65.50
CA LEU A 281 -7.61 -19.12 66.15
C LEU A 281 -8.31 -18.44 67.32
N ASN A 282 -9.61 -18.16 67.20
CA ASN A 282 -10.40 -17.58 68.30
C ASN A 282 -10.49 -18.55 69.49
N THR A 283 -10.74 -19.84 69.24
CA THR A 283 -10.79 -20.84 70.34
C THR A 283 -9.43 -21.01 71.01
N LEU A 284 -8.35 -20.95 70.25
CA LEU A 284 -6.99 -20.96 70.78
C LEU A 284 -6.69 -19.70 71.61
N ALA A 285 -7.10 -18.51 71.16
CA ALA A 285 -6.99 -17.28 71.92
C ALA A 285 -7.76 -17.33 73.25
N GLU A 286 -8.98 -17.89 73.25
CA GLU A 286 -9.75 -18.13 74.48
C GLU A 286 -9.06 -19.10 75.45
N GLN A 287 -8.43 -20.16 74.93
CA GLN A 287 -7.64 -21.10 75.75
C GLN A 287 -6.40 -20.44 76.34
N PHE A 288 -5.70 -19.59 75.58
CA PHE A 288 -4.58 -18.81 76.09
C PHE A 288 -5.02 -17.81 77.16
N SER A 289 -6.17 -17.14 76.96
CA SER A 289 -6.76 -16.25 77.97
C SER A 289 -7.01 -16.99 79.28
N LYS A 290 -7.64 -18.17 79.23
CA LYS A 290 -7.86 -19.00 80.43
C LYS A 290 -6.55 -19.46 81.10
N THR A 291 -5.55 -19.82 80.30
CA THR A 291 -4.24 -20.26 80.82
C THR A 291 -3.48 -19.10 81.48
N LEU A 292 -3.63 -17.88 80.98
CA LEU A 292 -3.08 -16.68 81.60
C LEU A 292 -3.84 -16.32 82.88
N GLU A 293 -5.17 -16.40 82.90
CA GLU A 293 -5.97 -16.26 84.12
C GLU A 293 -5.52 -17.29 85.19
N ASP A 294 -5.36 -18.56 84.82
CA ASP A 294 -4.86 -19.62 85.71
C ASP A 294 -3.44 -19.36 86.22
N LYS A 295 -2.57 -18.75 85.39
CA LYS A 295 -1.21 -18.37 85.80
C LYS A 295 -1.19 -17.16 86.74
N ILE A 296 -2.02 -16.15 86.48
CA ILE A 296 -2.18 -14.98 87.36
C ILE A 296 -2.70 -15.43 88.72
N ILE A 297 -3.71 -16.32 88.75
CA ILE A 297 -4.24 -16.90 90.00
C ILE A 297 -3.15 -17.70 90.75
N LYS A 298 -2.30 -18.45 90.03
CA LYS A 298 -1.16 -19.16 90.65
C LYS A 298 -0.07 -18.24 91.17
N GLU A 299 0.25 -17.14 90.48
CA GLU A 299 1.21 -16.14 90.98
C GLU A 299 0.67 -15.37 92.18
N GLU A 300 -0.63 -15.08 92.24
CA GLU A 300 -1.31 -14.53 93.43
C GLU A 300 -1.20 -15.49 94.62
N ILE A 301 -1.37 -16.80 94.41
CA ILE A 301 -1.22 -17.83 95.46
C ILE A 301 0.24 -18.00 95.91
N LEU A 302 1.23 -17.79 95.03
CA LEU A 302 2.66 -17.89 95.35
C LEU A 302 3.27 -16.64 95.99
N THR A 303 2.60 -15.48 95.87
CA THR A 303 3.09 -14.19 96.41
C THR A 303 2.26 -13.63 97.58
N GLY A 304 1.17 -14.28 97.98
CA GLY A 304 0.31 -13.78 99.05
C GLY A 304 -0.34 -14.86 99.90
N THR A 305 0.38 -15.34 100.91
CA THR A 305 -0.03 -15.61 102.32
C THR A 305 1.17 -16.30 102.98
N THR A 306 1.95 -15.59 103.80
CA THR A 306 1.84 -15.55 105.29
C THR A 306 1.81 -16.92 105.93
#